data_AF-A0A6A6REN4-F1
#
_entry.id   AF-A0A6A6REN4-F1
#
_cell.length_a   1.000
_cell.length_b   1.000
_cell.length_c   1.000
_cell.angle_alpha   90.00
_cell.angle_beta   90.00
_cell.angle_gamma   90.00
#
_symmetry.space_group_name_H-M   'P 1'
#
loop_
_entity.id
_entity.type
_entity.pdbx_description
1 polymer ?
#
loop_
_entity_poly.entity_id
_entity_poly.type
_entity_poly.pdbx_seq_one_letter_code
_entity_poly.pdbx_strand_id
1 'polypeptide(L)'
;MSTTMTPSLTTLPAEIRQQIASNFFHNTIRTTANSDVLNTPWQLKSTCKLLQADVEKLEELWLPNKHTNLTLTSPAELLAMPALITKLQAKAASAGKTWAGFQEVELKLFHPTALAQTSQYHSVSYPLSVDMLIQHTLSPALKRTTIETSNAADEWYDARDALYPALDPDVTRRLALDLTLPEAVATALKRPERRNLRWLSGALDRVASMAFTLGQDYMYGYTQQPYVQMSKRKGGEYPRVEWVGEFPAVRRDVLGVEEKFATSVRFV
;
A
#
# COMPACT_ATOMS: atom_id res chain seq x y z
N MET A 1 -4.97 -28.28 -48.14
CA MET A 1 -4.46 -27.05 -47.51
C MET A 1 -4.48 -27.26 -46.01
N SER A 2 -3.34 -27.51 -45.38
CA SER A 2 -3.26 -27.63 -43.93
C SER A 2 -3.30 -26.25 -43.30
N THR A 3 -4.39 -25.93 -42.61
CA THR A 3 -4.47 -24.79 -41.69
C THR A 3 -3.58 -25.08 -40.49
N THR A 4 -2.30 -24.70 -40.59
CA THR A 4 -1.41 -24.66 -39.43
C THR A 4 -2.00 -23.67 -38.43
N MET A 5 -2.63 -24.17 -37.36
CA MET A 5 -3.05 -23.34 -36.24
C MET A 5 -1.82 -22.63 -35.69
N THR A 6 -1.82 -21.31 -35.74
CA THR A 6 -0.79 -20.50 -35.10
C THR A 6 -0.82 -20.82 -33.61
N PRO A 7 0.27 -21.35 -33.02
CA PRO A 7 0.28 -21.68 -31.61
C PRO A 7 0.07 -20.39 -30.80
N SER A 8 -1.00 -20.37 -30.00
CA SER A 8 -1.28 -19.31 -29.03
C SER A 8 -1.44 -19.89 -27.63
N LEU A 9 -1.16 -19.11 -26.61
CA LEU A 9 -1.34 -19.53 -25.21
C LEU A 9 -2.78 -19.98 -24.96
N THR A 10 -3.77 -19.38 -25.64
CA THR A 10 -5.18 -19.77 -25.50
C THR A 10 -5.50 -21.14 -26.12
N THR A 11 -4.66 -21.66 -27.02
CA THR A 11 -4.83 -22.99 -27.61
C THR A 11 -4.24 -24.12 -26.74
N LEU A 12 -3.50 -23.78 -25.68
CA LEU A 12 -2.93 -24.76 -24.76
C LEU A 12 -4.00 -25.33 -23.81
N PRO A 13 -3.81 -26.56 -23.29
CA PRO A 13 -4.64 -27.10 -22.21
C PRO A 13 -4.74 -26.15 -21.02
N ALA A 14 -5.87 -26.18 -20.32
CA ALA A 14 -6.16 -25.27 -19.21
C ALA A 14 -5.09 -25.32 -18.11
N GLU A 15 -4.56 -26.51 -17.84
CA GLU A 15 -3.52 -26.78 -16.85
C GLU A 15 -2.21 -26.09 -17.24
N ILE A 16 -1.82 -26.16 -18.52
CA ILE A 16 -0.61 -25.50 -19.03
C ILE A 16 -0.78 -23.98 -19.01
N ARG A 17 -1.96 -23.47 -19.39
CA ARG A 17 -2.27 -22.04 -19.27
C ARG A 17 -2.18 -21.56 -17.83
N GLN A 18 -2.67 -22.34 -16.87
CA GLN A 18 -2.57 -22.04 -15.44
C GLN A 18 -1.14 -22.11 -14.91
N GLN A 19 -0.33 -23.07 -15.36
CA GLN A 19 1.10 -23.13 -14.99
C GLN A 19 1.89 -21.94 -15.52
N ILE A 20 1.69 -21.61 -16.80
CA ILE A 20 2.26 -20.42 -17.45
C ILE A 20 1.84 -19.18 -16.66
N ALA A 21 0.53 -19.00 -16.44
CA ALA A 21 0.00 -17.91 -15.63
C ALA A 21 0.68 -17.86 -14.26
N SER A 22 0.77 -18.98 -13.53
CA SER A 22 1.39 -19.00 -12.19
C SER A 22 2.87 -18.58 -12.17
N ASN A 23 3.59 -18.73 -13.29
CA ASN A 23 4.97 -18.28 -13.44
C ASN A 23 5.08 -16.80 -13.85
N PHE A 24 4.04 -16.24 -14.49
CA PHE A 24 4.03 -14.87 -14.99
C PHE A 24 3.32 -13.88 -14.06
N PHE A 25 2.35 -14.33 -13.28
CA PHE A 25 1.64 -13.50 -12.32
C PHE A 25 2.35 -13.53 -10.98
N HIS A 26 2.77 -12.36 -10.50
CA HIS A 26 3.37 -12.26 -9.18
C HIS A 26 2.33 -12.47 -8.08
N ASN A 27 2.76 -13.05 -6.95
CA ASN A 27 1.95 -13.10 -5.74
C ASN A 27 1.79 -11.71 -5.09
N THR A 28 2.53 -10.70 -5.55
CA THR A 28 2.34 -9.31 -5.17
C THR A 28 1.69 -8.58 -6.32
N ILE A 29 0.54 -7.96 -6.07
CA ILE A 29 -0.13 -7.13 -7.05
C ILE A 29 -0.04 -5.66 -6.68
N ARG A 30 0.06 -4.82 -7.70
CA ARG A 30 -0.10 -3.37 -7.59
C ARG A 30 -1.41 -2.98 -8.27
N THR A 31 -1.92 -1.81 -7.91
CA THR A 31 -3.12 -1.27 -8.51
C THR A 31 -2.83 0.09 -9.13
N THR A 32 -3.65 0.48 -10.09
CA THR A 32 -3.67 1.86 -10.59
C THR A 32 -4.74 2.67 -9.86
N ALA A 33 -4.67 3.99 -9.97
CA ALA A 33 -5.73 4.89 -9.51
C ALA A 33 -7.10 4.60 -10.17
N ASN A 34 -7.12 3.92 -11.31
CA ASN A 34 -8.35 3.51 -12.00
C ASN A 34 -8.86 2.13 -11.57
N SER A 35 -8.33 1.56 -10.47
CA SER A 35 -8.67 0.22 -9.99
C SER A 35 -8.28 -0.92 -10.93
N ASP A 36 -7.27 -0.71 -11.80
CA ASP A 36 -6.73 -1.78 -12.63
C ASP A 36 -5.65 -2.54 -11.89
N VAL A 37 -5.67 -3.86 -12.01
CA VAL A 37 -4.68 -4.75 -11.42
C VAL A 37 -3.46 -4.80 -12.33
N LEU A 38 -2.31 -4.46 -11.77
CA LEU A 38 -1.00 -4.67 -12.36
C LEU A 38 -0.38 -5.92 -11.73
N ASN A 39 -0.54 -7.05 -12.40
CA ASN A 39 -0.03 -8.34 -11.95
C ASN A 39 0.85 -9.06 -12.99
N THR A 40 1.03 -8.46 -14.17
CA THR A 40 1.89 -8.97 -15.25
C THR A 40 3.06 -8.02 -15.53
N PRO A 41 4.23 -8.55 -15.92
CA PRO A 41 5.31 -7.73 -16.46
C PRO A 41 4.86 -6.99 -17.73
N TRP A 42 5.00 -5.66 -17.74
CA TRP A 42 4.59 -4.82 -18.88
C TRP A 42 5.28 -5.22 -20.20
N GLN A 43 6.46 -5.84 -20.11
CA GLN A 43 7.23 -6.34 -21.25
C GLN A 43 6.46 -7.40 -22.06
N LEU A 44 5.58 -8.18 -21.41
CA LEU A 44 4.79 -9.19 -22.11
C LEU A 44 3.72 -8.55 -23.01
N LYS A 45 3.21 -7.39 -22.62
CA LYS A 45 2.24 -6.62 -23.41
C LYS A 45 2.89 -5.85 -24.56
N SER A 46 4.20 -5.56 -24.48
CA SER A 46 4.92 -4.77 -25.48
C SER A 46 5.68 -5.58 -26.53
N THR A 47 5.79 -6.91 -26.37
CA THR A 47 6.63 -7.74 -27.24
C THR A 47 5.99 -8.04 -28.61
N CYS A 48 4.76 -8.58 -28.66
CA CYS A 48 4.05 -8.80 -29.91
C CYS A 48 2.52 -8.87 -29.71
N LYS A 49 1.74 -8.58 -30.76
CA LYS A 49 0.25 -8.54 -30.72
C LYS A 49 -0.38 -9.85 -30.26
N LEU A 50 0.21 -11.00 -30.63
CA LEU A 50 -0.31 -12.31 -30.24
C LEU A 50 -0.14 -12.55 -28.74
N LEU A 51 1.06 -12.27 -28.22
CA LEU A 51 1.35 -12.39 -26.79
C LEU A 51 0.54 -11.39 -25.97
N GLN A 52 0.36 -10.16 -26.47
CA GLN A 52 -0.52 -9.17 -25.86
C GLN A 52 -1.94 -9.69 -25.71
N ALA A 53 -2.56 -10.18 -26.79
CA ALA A 53 -3.93 -10.70 -26.76
C ALA A 53 -4.08 -11.94 -25.87
N ASP A 54 -3.05 -12.80 -25.83
CA ASP A 54 -3.02 -13.95 -24.94
C ASP A 54 -2.90 -13.52 -23.47
N VAL A 55 -2.07 -12.52 -23.14
CA VAL A 55 -1.91 -11.97 -21.79
C VAL A 55 -3.20 -11.28 -21.34
N GLU A 56 -3.85 -10.50 -22.19
CA GLU A 56 -5.14 -9.86 -21.89
C GLU A 56 -6.20 -10.92 -21.52
N LYS A 57 -6.29 -12.02 -22.27
CA LYS A 57 -7.17 -13.14 -21.93
C LYS A 57 -6.79 -13.85 -20.64
N LEU A 58 -5.49 -14.03 -20.37
CA LEU A 58 -5.05 -14.62 -19.10
C LEU A 58 -5.39 -13.70 -17.92
N GLU A 59 -5.26 -12.39 -18.10
CA GLU A 59 -5.68 -11.39 -17.13
C GLU A 59 -7.18 -11.44 -16.88
N GLU A 60 -8.01 -11.66 -17.91
CA GLU A 60 -9.47 -11.88 -17.75
C GLU A 60 -9.81 -13.13 -16.95
N LEU A 61 -8.98 -14.18 -17.01
CA LEU A 61 -9.22 -15.44 -16.30
C LEU A 61 -8.57 -15.48 -14.91
N TRP A 62 -7.61 -14.60 -14.66
CA TRP A 62 -6.84 -14.60 -13.43
C TRP A 62 -7.65 -14.06 -12.24
N LEU A 63 -7.57 -14.75 -11.10
CA LEU A 63 -8.10 -14.28 -9.82
C LEU A 63 -6.99 -14.34 -8.77
N PRO A 64 -6.94 -13.36 -7.85
CA PRO A 64 -6.01 -13.41 -6.73
C PRO A 64 -6.25 -14.67 -5.90
N ASN A 65 -5.17 -15.34 -5.51
CA ASN A 65 -5.25 -16.46 -4.58
C ASN A 65 -5.18 -15.93 -3.13
N LYS A 66 -5.38 -16.82 -2.15
CA LYS A 66 -5.34 -16.46 -0.72
C LYS A 66 -3.99 -15.92 -0.22
N HIS A 67 -2.91 -16.19 -0.96
CA HIS A 67 -1.56 -15.74 -0.65
C HIS A 67 -1.17 -14.49 -1.45
N THR A 68 -2.08 -13.92 -2.24
CA THR A 68 -1.81 -12.69 -2.97
C THR A 68 -1.74 -11.51 -2.01
N ASN A 69 -0.60 -10.84 -2.00
CA ASN A 69 -0.36 -9.60 -1.27
C ASN A 69 -0.71 -8.40 -2.16
N LEU A 70 -1.53 -7.48 -1.65
CA LEU A 70 -1.83 -6.21 -2.30
C LEU A 70 -0.89 -5.13 -1.78
N THR A 71 -0.06 -4.56 -2.65
CA THR A 71 0.79 -3.42 -2.30
C THR A 71 0.21 -2.13 -2.89
N LEU A 72 -0.18 -1.20 -2.01
CA LEU A 72 -0.65 0.13 -2.34
C LEU A 72 0.48 1.15 -2.15
N THR A 73 0.78 1.89 -3.20
CA THR A 73 1.91 2.81 -3.29
C THR A 73 1.51 4.28 -3.37
N SER A 74 0.21 4.56 -3.30
CA SER A 74 -0.32 5.92 -3.33
C SER A 74 -1.70 6.02 -2.65
N PRO A 75 -2.09 7.20 -2.14
CA PRO A 75 -3.43 7.42 -1.58
C PRO A 75 -4.55 7.19 -2.61
N ALA A 76 -4.33 7.51 -3.89
CA ALA A 76 -5.32 7.26 -4.94
C ALA A 76 -5.60 5.76 -5.13
N GLU A 77 -4.58 4.91 -5.04
CA GLU A 77 -4.74 3.46 -5.08
C GLU A 77 -5.58 2.95 -3.91
N LEU A 78 -5.45 3.56 -2.73
CA LEU A 78 -6.28 3.24 -1.57
C LEU A 78 -7.74 3.64 -1.78
N LEU A 79 -7.99 4.86 -2.29
CA LEU A 79 -9.35 5.32 -2.60
C LEU A 79 -10.04 4.45 -3.67
N ALA A 80 -9.27 3.88 -4.59
CA ALA A 80 -9.73 2.97 -5.63
C ALA A 80 -10.04 1.54 -5.11
N MET A 81 -9.59 1.20 -3.89
CA MET A 81 -9.63 -0.16 -3.37
C MET A 81 -11.05 -0.76 -3.26
N PRO A 82 -12.09 -0.04 -2.82
CA PRO A 82 -13.46 -0.58 -2.78
C PRO A 82 -13.97 -1.01 -4.17
N ALA A 83 -13.68 -0.20 -5.20
CA ALA A 83 -14.08 -0.52 -6.58
C ALA A 83 -13.32 -1.73 -7.12
N LEU A 84 -12.02 -1.84 -6.81
CA LEU A 84 -11.22 -3.01 -7.14
C LEU A 84 -11.78 -4.30 -6.51
N ILE A 85 -12.12 -4.27 -5.23
CA ILE A 85 -12.67 -5.44 -4.53
C ILE A 85 -13.98 -5.86 -5.18
N THR A 86 -14.87 -4.91 -5.45
CA THR A 86 -16.14 -5.15 -6.14
C THR A 86 -15.91 -5.82 -7.50
N LYS A 87 -14.94 -5.31 -8.28
CA LYS A 87 -14.56 -5.87 -9.59
C LYS A 87 -14.06 -7.33 -9.46
N LEU A 88 -13.23 -7.61 -8.47
CA LEU A 88 -12.66 -8.94 -8.25
C LEU A 88 -13.70 -9.94 -7.71
N GLN A 89 -14.62 -9.51 -6.86
CA GLN A 89 -15.75 -10.32 -6.38
C GLN A 89 -16.70 -10.67 -7.54
N ALA A 90 -17.07 -9.69 -8.36
CA ALA A 90 -17.91 -9.92 -9.54
C ALA A 90 -17.25 -10.91 -10.53
N LYS A 91 -15.93 -10.79 -10.70
CA LYS A 91 -15.14 -11.69 -11.52
C LYS A 91 -15.04 -13.10 -10.95
N ALA A 92 -14.92 -13.25 -9.63
CA ALA A 92 -14.95 -14.56 -8.99
C ALA A 92 -16.33 -15.21 -9.19
N ALA A 93 -17.40 -14.44 -8.99
CA ALA A 93 -18.77 -14.90 -9.15
C ALA A 93 -19.07 -15.36 -10.59
N SER A 94 -18.61 -14.63 -11.61
CA SER A 94 -18.78 -15.04 -13.01
C SER A 94 -18.02 -16.33 -13.35
N ALA A 95 -16.97 -16.65 -12.59
CA ALA A 95 -16.24 -17.92 -12.68
C ALA A 95 -16.82 -19.03 -11.78
N GLY A 96 -17.98 -18.83 -11.14
CA GLY A 96 -18.59 -19.79 -10.23
C GLY A 96 -17.80 -20.00 -8.93
N LYS A 97 -16.97 -19.03 -8.55
CA LYS A 97 -16.13 -19.06 -7.35
C LYS A 97 -16.51 -17.95 -6.39
N THR A 98 -16.16 -18.11 -5.12
CA THR A 98 -16.17 -17.03 -4.14
C THR A 98 -14.75 -16.53 -3.94
N TRP A 99 -14.60 -15.22 -3.80
CA TRP A 99 -13.33 -14.58 -3.44
C TRP A 99 -13.56 -13.72 -2.21
N ALA A 100 -12.93 -14.11 -1.09
CA ALA A 100 -13.15 -13.48 0.20
C ALA A 100 -12.51 -12.09 0.30
N GLY A 101 -11.44 -11.82 -0.45
CA GLY A 101 -10.67 -10.59 -0.39
C GLY A 101 -9.17 -10.84 -0.26
N PHE A 102 -8.43 -9.78 0.08
CA PHE A 102 -6.98 -9.86 0.30
C PHE A 102 -6.66 -10.26 1.74
N GLN A 103 -5.79 -11.26 1.92
CA GLN A 103 -5.32 -11.64 3.26
C GLN A 103 -4.18 -10.76 3.75
N GLU A 104 -3.36 -10.26 2.81
CA GLU A 104 -2.24 -9.38 3.11
C GLU A 104 -2.35 -8.11 2.27
N VAL A 105 -2.25 -6.96 2.94
CA VAL A 105 -2.23 -5.64 2.33
C VAL A 105 -1.06 -4.86 2.90
N GLU A 106 -0.30 -4.19 2.04
CA GLU A 106 0.84 -3.36 2.39
C GLU A 106 0.64 -1.94 1.86
N LEU A 107 0.69 -0.96 2.75
CA LEU A 107 0.67 0.47 2.42
C LEU A 107 2.11 1.00 2.44
N LYS A 108 2.60 1.55 1.33
CA LYS A 108 3.93 2.19 1.26
C LYS A 108 3.78 3.70 1.26
N LEU A 109 3.84 4.30 2.44
CA LEU A 109 3.34 5.65 2.65
C LEU A 109 4.17 6.70 1.90
N PHE A 110 5.49 6.54 1.90
CA PHE A 110 6.42 7.47 1.25
C PHE A 110 7.05 6.91 -0.02
N HIS A 111 6.34 6.00 -0.69
CA HIS A 111 6.76 5.51 -2.01
C HIS A 111 6.87 6.68 -3.00
N PRO A 112 7.83 6.67 -3.96
CA PRO A 112 7.96 7.75 -4.95
C PRO A 112 6.67 8.10 -5.70
N THR A 113 5.79 7.13 -5.92
CA THR A 113 4.45 7.35 -6.52
C THR A 113 3.57 8.23 -5.64
N ALA A 114 3.49 7.96 -4.33
CA ALA A 114 2.75 8.80 -3.39
C ALA A 114 3.33 10.22 -3.37
N LEU A 115 4.65 10.36 -3.24
CA LEU A 115 5.33 11.66 -3.22
C LEU A 115 5.10 12.46 -4.50
N ALA A 116 5.15 11.80 -5.67
CA ALA A 116 4.90 12.44 -6.95
C ALA A 116 3.44 12.87 -7.10
N GLN A 117 2.48 12.04 -6.67
CA GLN A 117 1.06 12.40 -6.66
C GLN A 117 0.84 13.64 -5.78
N THR A 118 1.45 13.66 -4.60
CA THR A 118 1.22 14.74 -3.63
C THR A 118 2.05 16.00 -3.87
N SER A 119 3.04 15.92 -4.77
CA SER A 119 3.83 17.08 -5.21
C SER A 119 3.02 18.15 -5.94
N GLN A 120 1.83 17.79 -6.43
CA GLN A 120 0.94 18.70 -7.16
C GLN A 120 0.03 19.53 -6.23
N TYR A 121 -0.11 19.11 -4.97
CA TYR A 121 -0.94 19.82 -4.00
C TYR A 121 -0.14 20.92 -3.31
N HIS A 122 -0.41 22.17 -3.69
CA HIS A 122 -0.02 23.33 -2.90
C HIS A 122 -0.95 23.44 -1.66
N SER A 123 -0.69 22.62 -0.64
CA SER A 123 -1.22 22.68 0.73
C SER A 123 -2.76 22.75 0.92
N VAL A 124 -3.39 21.69 1.44
CA VAL A 124 -4.83 21.72 1.76
C VAL A 124 -5.14 21.99 3.24
N SER A 125 -4.21 21.81 4.18
CA SER A 125 -4.51 22.03 5.62
C SER A 125 -3.59 22.98 6.37
N TYR A 126 -2.34 23.16 5.94
CA TYR A 126 -1.46 24.20 6.45
C TYR A 126 -0.71 24.77 5.25
N PRO A 127 -0.87 26.06 4.90
CA PRO A 127 -0.04 26.68 3.89
C PRO A 127 1.39 26.71 4.44
N LEU A 128 2.11 25.62 4.22
CA LEU A 128 3.55 25.63 4.05
C LEU A 128 3.78 26.40 2.76
N SER A 129 3.59 27.72 2.81
CA SER A 129 4.20 28.57 1.80
C SER A 129 5.68 28.19 1.81
N VAL A 130 6.26 28.06 0.62
CA VAL A 130 7.71 27.90 0.46
C VAL A 130 8.43 28.94 1.34
N ASP A 131 7.81 30.11 1.56
CA ASP A 131 8.23 31.20 2.45
C ASP A 131 8.42 30.82 3.93
N MET A 132 7.64 29.90 4.51
CA MET A 132 7.91 29.43 5.89
C MET A 132 9.15 28.53 5.95
N LEU A 133 9.45 27.78 4.88
CA LEU A 133 10.68 27.00 4.74
C LEU A 133 11.86 27.87 4.28
N ILE A 134 11.61 29.10 3.76
CA ILE A 134 12.66 30.07 3.38
C ILE A 134 13.46 30.53 4.60
N GLN A 135 12.90 30.52 5.81
CA GLN A 135 13.65 30.87 7.03
C GLN A 135 14.74 29.87 7.44
N HIS A 136 14.90 28.75 6.71
CA HIS A 136 15.83 27.69 7.08
C HIS A 136 16.88 27.41 5.98
N THR A 137 18.12 27.19 6.42
CA THR A 137 19.36 26.79 5.71
C THR A 137 19.28 25.42 5.03
N LEU A 138 18.08 24.92 4.72
CA LEU A 138 17.89 23.67 3.99
C LEU A 138 18.14 23.88 2.50
N SER A 139 18.70 22.88 1.82
CA SER A 139 18.82 22.91 0.37
C SER A 139 17.43 22.90 -0.30
N PRO A 140 17.27 23.48 -1.50
CA PRO A 140 16.00 23.45 -2.23
C PRO A 140 15.42 22.04 -2.42
N ALA A 141 16.28 21.06 -2.69
CA ALA A 141 15.88 19.66 -2.85
C ALA A 141 15.28 19.09 -1.55
N LEU A 142 15.92 19.33 -0.41
CA LEU A 142 15.42 18.85 0.88
C LEU A 142 14.11 19.53 1.29
N LYS A 143 13.96 20.83 0.98
CA LYS A 143 12.69 21.56 1.20
C LYS A 143 11.56 20.89 0.42
N ARG A 144 11.77 20.62 -0.87
CA ARG A 144 10.81 19.95 -1.74
C ARG A 144 10.42 18.57 -1.20
N THR A 145 11.39 17.71 -0.91
CA THR A 145 11.09 16.34 -0.41
C THR A 145 10.38 16.38 0.94
N THR A 146 10.67 17.37 1.80
CA THR A 146 9.96 17.56 3.07
C THR A 146 8.49 17.92 2.87
N ILE A 147 8.20 18.83 1.93
CA ILE A 147 6.82 19.19 1.57
C ILE A 147 6.09 17.96 1.01
N GLU A 148 6.68 17.27 0.04
CA GLU A 148 6.09 16.07 -0.58
C GLU A 148 5.82 14.97 0.46
N THR A 149 6.73 14.76 1.40
CA THR A 149 6.56 13.80 2.51
C THR A 149 5.40 14.19 3.43
N SER A 150 5.30 15.50 3.74
CA SER A 150 4.24 16.02 4.61
C SER A 150 2.87 15.92 3.93
N ASN A 151 2.78 16.29 2.66
CA ASN A 151 1.56 16.14 1.87
C ASN A 151 1.17 14.67 1.72
N ALA A 152 2.12 13.77 1.46
CA ALA A 152 1.84 12.34 1.39
C ALA A 152 1.27 11.81 2.71
N ALA A 153 1.84 12.20 3.85
CA ALA A 153 1.33 11.83 5.16
C ALA A 153 -0.12 12.30 5.40
N ASP A 154 -0.44 13.54 5.03
CA ASP A 154 -1.80 14.08 5.13
C ASP A 154 -2.80 13.36 4.20
N GLU A 155 -2.43 13.14 2.94
CA GLU A 155 -3.30 12.46 1.97
C GLU A 155 -3.55 10.99 2.36
N TRP A 156 -2.57 10.29 2.91
CA TRP A 156 -2.78 8.96 3.48
C TRP A 156 -3.74 9.00 4.66
N TYR A 157 -3.57 9.98 5.56
CA TYR A 157 -4.49 10.17 6.67
C TYR A 157 -5.91 10.36 6.16
N ASP A 158 -6.14 11.26 5.21
CA ASP A 158 -7.48 11.54 4.67
C ASP A 158 -8.07 10.34 3.89
N ALA A 159 -7.25 9.61 3.14
CA ALA A 159 -7.68 8.42 2.39
C ALA A 159 -7.98 7.21 3.28
N ARG A 160 -7.61 7.22 4.57
CA ARG A 160 -7.76 6.07 5.48
C ARG A 160 -9.19 5.55 5.58
N ASP A 161 -10.19 6.42 5.40
CA ASP A 161 -11.59 6.03 5.52
C ASP A 161 -12.01 5.01 4.45
N ALA A 162 -11.28 4.94 3.32
CA ALA A 162 -11.49 3.92 2.30
C ALA A 162 -11.06 2.51 2.74
N LEU A 163 -10.26 2.38 3.81
CA LEU A 163 -9.88 1.07 4.36
C LEU A 163 -11.08 0.36 5.01
N TYR A 164 -11.96 1.08 5.69
CA TYR A 164 -13.08 0.46 6.43
C TYR A 164 -14.05 -0.34 5.55
N PRO A 165 -14.54 0.17 4.40
CA PRO A 165 -15.38 -0.62 3.50
C PRO A 165 -14.58 -1.63 2.66
N ALA A 166 -13.26 -1.48 2.55
CA ALA A 166 -12.42 -2.32 1.71
C ALA A 166 -11.83 -3.53 2.44
N LEU A 167 -11.56 -3.41 3.74
CA LEU A 167 -10.86 -4.44 4.49
C LEU A 167 -11.81 -5.12 5.48
N ASP A 168 -12.16 -6.36 5.18
CA ASP A 168 -12.83 -7.25 6.12
C ASP A 168 -11.81 -7.82 7.12
N PRO A 169 -11.94 -7.57 8.44
CA PRO A 169 -11.05 -8.11 9.47
C PRO A 169 -11.02 -9.64 9.56
N ASP A 170 -12.09 -10.32 9.15
CA ASP A 170 -12.15 -11.79 9.12
C ASP A 170 -11.36 -12.37 7.94
N VAL A 171 -11.08 -11.55 6.93
CA VAL A 171 -10.33 -11.93 5.72
C VAL A 171 -8.91 -11.40 5.75
N THR A 172 -8.71 -10.12 6.08
CA THR A 172 -7.43 -9.43 6.02
C THR A 172 -6.64 -9.67 7.30
N ARG A 173 -5.79 -10.69 7.25
CA ARG A 173 -5.01 -11.13 8.41
C ARG A 173 -3.82 -10.22 8.70
N ARG A 174 -3.34 -9.47 7.69
CA ARG A 174 -2.16 -8.62 7.81
C ARG A 174 -2.35 -7.32 7.05
N LEU A 175 -2.31 -6.21 7.78
CA LEU A 175 -2.17 -4.87 7.22
C LEU A 175 -0.80 -4.32 7.61
N ALA A 176 0.12 -4.21 6.65
CA ALA A 176 1.45 -3.66 6.87
C ALA A 176 1.49 -2.19 6.46
N LEU A 177 2.07 -1.33 7.29
CA LEU A 177 2.38 0.05 6.96
C LEU A 177 3.89 0.21 6.90
N ASP A 178 4.41 0.44 5.70
CA ASP A 178 5.81 0.78 5.45
C ASP A 178 5.96 2.30 5.59
N LEU A 179 6.62 2.70 6.68
CA LEU A 179 6.86 4.08 7.06
C LEU A 179 8.24 4.60 6.62
N THR A 180 8.95 3.86 5.76
CA THR A 180 10.30 4.20 5.34
C THR A 180 10.36 5.59 4.72
N LEU A 181 10.98 6.53 5.43
CA LEU A 181 11.16 7.90 4.98
C LEU A 181 12.17 7.98 3.81
N PRO A 182 12.04 8.99 2.92
CA PRO A 182 13.11 9.31 1.99
C PRO A 182 14.42 9.61 2.73
N GLU A 183 15.54 9.09 2.25
CA GLU A 183 16.84 9.16 2.94
C GLU A 183 17.24 10.60 3.31
N ALA A 184 16.98 11.56 2.42
CA ALA A 184 17.27 12.97 2.65
C ALA A 184 16.49 13.52 3.86
N VAL A 185 15.23 13.11 4.01
CA VAL A 185 14.35 13.51 5.12
C VAL A 185 14.76 12.82 6.41
N ALA A 186 15.01 11.51 6.36
CA ALA A 186 15.50 10.73 7.50
C ALA A 186 16.82 11.32 8.05
N THR A 187 17.75 11.68 7.16
CA THR A 187 19.03 12.30 7.53
C THR A 187 18.85 13.68 8.14
N ALA A 188 17.95 14.51 7.58
CA ALA A 188 17.66 15.83 8.12
C ALA A 188 17.07 15.76 9.54
N LEU A 189 16.19 14.79 9.78
CA LEU A 189 15.58 14.55 11.09
C LEU A 189 16.59 14.08 12.14
N LYS A 190 17.76 13.56 11.77
CA LYS A 190 18.81 13.18 12.73
C LYS A 190 19.56 14.38 13.32
N ARG A 191 19.59 15.53 12.65
CA ARG A 191 20.40 16.69 13.04
C ARG A 191 19.88 17.37 14.32
N PRO A 192 20.69 18.14 15.08
CA PRO A 192 20.23 18.83 16.29
C PRO A 192 19.27 20.00 16.01
N GLU A 193 19.33 20.59 14.82
CA GLU A 193 18.58 21.78 14.38
C GLU A 193 17.11 21.46 13.98
N ARG A 194 16.51 20.45 14.60
CA ARG A 194 15.15 19.90 14.30
C ARG A 194 14.00 20.87 14.46
N ARG A 195 14.18 22.00 15.16
CA ARG A 195 13.10 22.98 15.39
C ARG A 195 12.45 23.44 14.08
N ASN A 196 13.23 23.43 13.00
CA ASN A 196 12.85 23.83 11.65
C ASN A 196 11.98 22.81 10.91
N LEU A 197 11.81 21.60 11.48
CA LEU A 197 11.03 20.49 10.91
C LEU A 197 9.78 20.15 11.73
N ARG A 198 9.31 21.07 12.60
CA ARG A 198 8.13 20.87 13.45
C ARG A 198 6.89 20.43 12.67
N TRP A 199 6.72 20.93 11.44
CA TRP A 199 5.58 20.64 10.56
C TRP A 199 5.61 19.21 10.04
N LEU A 200 6.77 18.77 9.55
CA LEU A 200 7.01 17.37 9.19
C LEU A 200 6.74 16.47 10.40
N SER A 201 7.14 16.90 11.58
CA SER A 201 6.81 16.21 12.82
C SER A 201 5.30 16.04 13.03
N GLY A 202 4.50 17.09 12.81
CA GLY A 202 3.04 17.02 12.90
C GLY A 202 2.38 16.14 11.83
N ALA A 203 2.90 16.16 10.60
CA ALA A 203 2.43 15.27 9.53
C ALA A 203 2.76 13.79 9.85
N LEU A 204 3.95 13.52 10.36
CA LEU A 204 4.33 12.18 10.84
C LEU A 204 3.49 11.74 12.05
N ASP A 205 3.07 12.67 12.93
CA ASP A 205 2.14 12.37 14.02
C ASP A 205 0.77 11.96 13.50
N ARG A 206 0.30 12.53 12.37
CA ARG A 206 -0.95 12.11 11.73
C ARG A 206 -0.86 10.70 11.17
N VAL A 207 0.26 10.34 10.53
CA VAL A 207 0.50 8.97 10.07
C VAL A 207 0.54 7.99 11.24
N ALA A 208 1.24 8.35 12.32
CA ALA A 208 1.25 7.54 13.53
C ALA A 208 -0.16 7.41 14.15
N SER A 209 -0.93 8.49 14.17
CA SER A 209 -2.32 8.52 14.63
C SER A 209 -3.22 7.63 13.78
N MET A 210 -3.17 7.74 12.45
CA MET A 210 -3.90 6.87 11.51
C MET A 210 -3.58 5.40 11.80
N ALA A 211 -2.31 5.08 11.91
CA ALA A 211 -1.89 3.70 12.11
C ALA A 211 -2.31 3.17 13.49
N PHE A 212 -2.32 4.03 14.52
CA PHE A 212 -2.89 3.72 15.83
C PHE A 212 -4.40 3.49 15.77
N THR A 213 -5.17 4.38 15.14
CA THR A 213 -6.63 4.26 15.01
C THR A 213 -7.01 3.03 14.20
N LEU A 214 -6.33 2.78 13.09
CA LEU A 214 -6.51 1.54 12.31
C LEU A 214 -6.27 0.31 13.19
N GLY A 215 -5.21 0.32 14.01
CA GLY A 215 -4.96 -0.72 14.98
C GLY A 215 -6.11 -0.92 15.98
N GLN A 216 -6.73 0.15 16.48
CA GLN A 216 -7.88 0.07 17.39
C GLN A 216 -9.15 -0.43 16.69
N ASP A 217 -9.45 0.07 15.49
CA ASP A 217 -10.69 -0.24 14.78
C ASP A 217 -10.70 -1.67 14.26
N TYR A 218 -9.57 -2.14 13.72
CA TYR A 218 -9.39 -3.54 13.32
C TYR A 218 -9.57 -4.51 14.49
N MET A 219 -9.27 -4.04 15.71
CA MET A 219 -9.46 -4.81 16.92
C MET A 219 -10.90 -4.80 17.41
N TYR A 220 -11.54 -3.62 17.42
CA TYR A 220 -12.91 -3.47 17.91
C TYR A 220 -13.91 -4.27 17.06
N GLY A 221 -13.74 -4.25 15.74
CA GLY A 221 -14.57 -5.05 14.82
C GLY A 221 -14.50 -6.55 15.07
N TYR A 222 -13.37 -7.06 15.60
CA TYR A 222 -13.14 -8.49 15.76
C TYR A 222 -13.45 -9.04 17.16
N THR A 223 -13.14 -8.31 18.24
CA THR A 223 -13.21 -8.90 19.59
C THR A 223 -14.50 -8.60 20.35
N GLN A 224 -15.23 -7.52 20.03
CA GLN A 224 -16.28 -6.94 20.89
C GLN A 224 -15.88 -6.85 22.40
N GLN A 225 -14.58 -6.88 22.69
CA GLN A 225 -13.99 -7.01 24.03
C GLN A 225 -12.74 -6.12 24.16
N PRO A 226 -12.37 -5.68 25.39
CA PRO A 226 -11.26 -4.77 25.59
C PRO A 226 -9.91 -5.41 25.21
N TYR A 227 -9.10 -4.61 24.51
CA TYR A 227 -7.69 -4.75 24.13
C TYR A 227 -6.97 -6.10 24.39
N VAL A 228 -6.68 -6.86 23.32
CA VAL A 228 -5.70 -7.97 23.33
C VAL A 228 -4.34 -7.49 22.79
N GLN A 229 -3.27 -7.58 23.59
CA GLN A 229 -1.90 -7.19 23.22
C GLN A 229 -1.37 -7.91 21.95
N MET A 230 -0.70 -7.19 21.05
CA MET A 230 -0.16 -7.72 19.78
C MET A 230 0.88 -8.83 19.95
N SER A 231 1.66 -8.82 21.04
CA SER A 231 2.60 -9.89 21.37
C SER A 231 1.91 -11.24 21.60
N LYS A 232 0.63 -11.23 22.02
CA LYS A 232 -0.21 -12.41 22.24
C LYS A 232 -0.87 -12.93 20.97
N ARG A 233 -0.68 -12.28 19.82
CA ARG A 233 -1.27 -12.63 18.51
C ARG A 233 -0.31 -13.35 17.57
N LYS A 234 0.90 -13.71 18.03
CA LYS A 234 1.84 -14.52 17.25
C LYS A 234 1.25 -15.92 17.04
N GLY A 235 0.97 -16.30 15.80
CA GLY A 235 0.39 -17.62 15.48
C GLY A 235 -0.55 -17.66 14.28
N GLY A 236 -0.96 -16.51 13.74
CA GLY A 236 -1.67 -16.44 12.45
C GLY A 236 -3.20 -16.54 12.50
N GLU A 237 -3.80 -16.67 13.70
CA GLU A 237 -5.26 -16.73 13.87
C GLU A 237 -5.93 -15.35 13.95
N TYR A 238 -5.19 -14.29 14.33
CA TYR A 238 -5.75 -12.95 14.53
C TYR A 238 -5.26 -11.94 13.49
N PRO A 239 -6.12 -11.03 13.01
CA PRO A 239 -5.69 -9.94 12.17
C PRO A 239 -4.72 -9.02 12.93
N ARG A 240 -3.70 -8.53 12.21
CA ARG A 240 -2.61 -7.76 12.80
C ARG A 240 -2.20 -6.58 11.91
N VAL A 241 -1.91 -5.46 12.56
CA VAL A 241 -1.30 -4.28 11.95
C VAL A 241 0.20 -4.32 12.21
N GLU A 242 1.00 -4.39 11.16
CA GLU A 242 2.46 -4.41 11.22
C GLU A 242 3.04 -3.08 10.77
N TRP A 243 4.15 -2.71 11.39
CA TRP A 243 4.88 -1.50 11.10
C TRP A 243 6.26 -1.92 10.62
N VAL A 244 6.65 -1.46 9.44
CA VAL A 244 7.90 -1.84 8.79
C VAL A 244 8.65 -0.59 8.34
N GLY A 245 9.97 -0.65 8.35
CA GLY A 245 10.82 0.41 7.79
C GLY A 245 11.65 1.17 8.82
N GLU A 246 12.11 2.35 8.42
CA GLU A 246 12.95 3.24 9.24
C GLU A 246 12.16 4.48 9.68
N PHE A 247 12.06 4.74 10.99
CA PHE A 247 11.29 5.85 11.55
C PHE A 247 12.07 6.65 12.60
N PRO A 248 11.85 7.97 12.76
CA PRO A 248 12.64 8.77 13.71
C PRO A 248 12.44 8.34 15.18
N ALA A 249 13.55 8.13 15.90
CA ALA A 249 13.52 7.67 17.31
C ALA A 249 12.79 8.61 18.28
N VAL A 250 12.69 9.90 17.96
CA VAL A 250 12.07 10.94 18.80
C VAL A 250 10.54 10.88 18.79
N ARG A 251 9.95 9.94 18.04
CA ARG A 251 8.50 9.71 17.96
C ARG A 251 8.07 8.31 18.40
N ARG A 252 8.94 7.63 19.15
CA ARG A 252 8.69 6.28 19.67
C ARG A 252 7.46 6.22 20.59
N ASP A 253 7.20 7.30 21.31
CA ASP A 253 6.04 7.50 22.18
C ASP A 253 4.72 7.59 21.39
N VAL A 254 4.70 8.33 20.28
CA VAL A 254 3.49 8.54 19.45
C VAL A 254 3.07 7.26 18.71
N LEU A 255 4.04 6.44 18.30
CA LEU A 255 3.79 5.13 17.68
C LEU A 255 3.32 4.05 18.69
N GLY A 256 3.21 4.38 19.98
CA GLY A 256 2.79 3.42 21.00
C GLY A 256 3.75 2.23 21.13
N VAL A 257 5.06 2.46 20.89
CA VAL A 257 6.11 1.43 20.81
C VAL A 257 6.43 0.82 22.18
N GLU A 258 5.78 1.29 23.24
CA GLU A 258 5.65 0.56 24.49
C GLU A 258 4.73 -0.65 24.28
N GLU A 259 5.31 -1.74 23.75
CA GLU A 259 4.83 -3.14 23.80
C GLU A 259 3.56 -3.51 23.03
N LYS A 260 2.89 -2.54 22.38
CA LYS A 260 1.53 -2.74 21.86
C LYS A 260 1.41 -3.10 20.38
N PHE A 261 2.46 -2.96 19.57
CA PHE A 261 2.45 -3.25 18.13
C PHE A 261 3.65 -4.08 17.66
N ALA A 262 3.41 -5.01 16.71
CA ALA A 262 4.49 -5.78 16.07
C ALA A 262 5.29 -4.84 15.16
N THR A 263 6.47 -4.45 15.62
CA THR A 263 7.33 -3.48 14.93
C THR A 263 8.59 -4.18 14.43
N SER A 264 8.73 -4.27 13.11
CA SER A 264 10.02 -4.41 12.43
C SER A 264 10.52 -3.01 12.04
N VAL A 265 10.32 -2.04 12.94
CA VAL A 265 10.67 -0.63 12.73
C VAL A 265 12.04 -0.39 13.33
N ARG A 266 12.99 0.04 12.50
CA ARG A 266 14.28 0.55 12.96
C ARG A 266 14.10 2.03 13.29
N PHE A 267 14.31 2.35 14.56
CA PHE A 267 14.32 3.75 14.99
C PHE A 267 15.68 4.37 14.67
N VAL A 268 15.66 5.45 13.88
CA VAL A 268 16.84 6.16 13.37
C VAL A 268 16.94 7.59 13.87
#